data_AF-D1AW41-F1
#
_entry.id   AF-D1AW41-F1
#
_cell.length_a   1.000
_cell.length_b   1.000
_cell.length_c   1.000
_cell.angle_alpha   90.00
_cell.angle_beta   90.00
_cell.angle_gamma   90.00
#
_symmetry.space_group_name_H-M   'P 1'
#
loop_
_entity.id
_entity.type
_entity.pdbx_description
1 polymer ?
#
loop_
_entity_poly.entity_id
_entity_poly.type
_entity_poly.pdbx_seq_one_letter_code
_entity_poly.pdbx_strand_id
1 'polypeptide(L)'
;MKKFFLCALATFVFTSCSTVVNGKGQNYKITSSENIQVINKYGKVIKEGKGELKVYLEKGDGFFTGAHYTVKSAGKEYTIEPKVNIGSFIVGNIFVPGFWGFIVDGATGAMYDLYVDGKYTNEIKF
;
A
#
# COMPACT_ATOMS: atom_id res chain seq x y z
N MET A 1 20.50 40.01 1.78
CA MET A 1 20.64 38.59 1.37
C MET A 1 20.16 37.56 2.40
N LYS A 2 19.63 37.92 3.58
CA LYS A 2 19.11 36.95 4.57
C LYS A 2 17.63 36.53 4.35
N LYS A 3 16.85 37.31 3.59
CA LYS A 3 15.41 37.07 3.38
C LYS A 3 15.10 36.00 2.32
N PHE A 4 16.04 35.67 1.43
CA PHE A 4 15.88 34.62 0.43
C PHE A 4 16.06 33.20 0.98
N PHE A 5 16.82 33.04 2.08
CA PHE A 5 17.00 31.75 2.73
C PHE A 5 15.77 31.29 3.52
N LEU A 6 14.89 32.21 3.93
CA LEU A 6 13.69 31.86 4.71
C LEU A 6 12.55 31.33 3.82
N CYS A 7 12.47 31.72 2.55
CA CYS A 7 11.48 31.19 1.61
C CYS A 7 11.83 29.77 1.10
N ALA A 8 13.11 29.42 1.03
CA ALA A 8 13.55 28.09 0.58
C ALA A 8 13.27 26.96 1.61
N LEU A 9 13.05 27.31 2.88
CA LEU A 9 12.70 26.35 3.93
C LEU A 9 11.18 26.11 4.03
N ALA A 10 10.36 27.06 3.55
CA ALA A 10 8.90 26.96 3.58
C ALA A 10 8.32 26.09 2.45
N THR A 11 9.10 25.76 1.41
CA THR A 11 8.66 24.91 0.29
C THR A 11 8.70 23.41 0.60
N PHE A 12 9.32 22.98 1.70
CA PHE A 12 9.35 21.57 2.11
C PHE A 12 8.06 21.09 2.80
N VAL A 13 7.10 21.97 3.07
CA VAL A 13 5.90 21.65 3.87
C VAL A 13 4.67 21.32 3.01
N PHE A 14 4.71 21.53 1.69
CA PHE A 14 3.63 21.14 0.78
C PHE A 14 3.96 19.82 0.07
N THR A 15 3.99 18.72 0.83
CA THR A 15 4.17 17.38 0.26
C THR A 15 2.85 16.86 -0.30
N SER A 16 2.49 17.30 -1.49
CA SER A 16 1.38 16.71 -2.26
C SER A 16 1.91 15.52 -3.07
N CYS A 17 1.99 14.34 -2.48
CA CYS A 17 2.26 13.08 -3.20
C CYS A 17 1.22 12.03 -2.80
N SER A 18 0.92 11.06 -3.67
CA SER A 18 0.05 9.93 -3.27
C SER A 18 0.66 9.15 -2.12
N THR A 19 1.98 9.15 -1.98
CA THR A 19 2.66 8.59 -0.79
C THR A 19 2.16 9.19 0.54
N VAL A 20 1.78 10.47 0.58
CA VAL A 20 1.24 11.13 1.79
C VAL A 20 -0.25 10.82 1.96
N VAL A 21 -1.01 10.77 0.85
CA VAL A 21 -2.47 10.59 0.86
C VAL A 21 -2.88 9.11 1.03
N ASN A 22 -2.22 8.20 0.31
CA ASN A 22 -2.54 6.78 0.23
C ASN A 22 -1.68 5.86 1.11
N GLY A 23 -0.54 6.38 1.59
CA GLY A 23 0.48 5.60 2.28
C GLY A 23 1.13 4.51 1.40
N LYS A 24 2.15 3.84 1.94
CA LYS A 24 2.88 2.76 1.26
C LYS A 24 2.33 1.36 1.50
N GLY A 25 1.32 1.23 2.36
CA GLY A 25 0.77 -0.06 2.76
C GLY A 25 -0.62 0.05 3.36
N GLN A 26 -1.26 -1.10 3.57
CA GLN A 26 -2.60 -1.26 4.12
C GLN A 26 -2.58 -2.17 5.34
N ASN A 27 -3.36 -1.82 6.35
CA ASN A 27 -3.59 -2.67 7.50
C ASN A 27 -4.75 -3.62 7.21
N TYR A 28 -4.55 -4.90 7.48
CA TYR A 28 -5.54 -5.95 7.36
C TYR A 28 -5.87 -6.54 8.73
N LYS A 29 -7.15 -6.85 8.93
CA LYS A 29 -7.66 -7.69 10.02
C LYS A 29 -8.12 -9.01 9.42
N ILE A 30 -7.42 -10.09 9.76
CA ILE A 30 -7.69 -11.44 9.28
C ILE A 30 -8.19 -12.28 10.44
N THR A 31 -9.29 -13.00 10.28
CA THR A 31 -9.88 -13.81 11.36
C THR A 31 -10.18 -15.23 10.89
N SER A 32 -9.75 -16.22 11.68
CA SER A 32 -9.97 -17.65 11.43
C SER A 32 -9.92 -18.44 12.74
N SER A 33 -10.63 -19.57 12.81
CA SER A 33 -10.53 -20.55 13.91
C SER A 33 -9.24 -21.39 13.82
N GLU A 34 -8.60 -21.43 12.66
CA GLU A 34 -7.38 -22.19 12.39
C GLU A 34 -6.15 -21.29 12.19
N ASN A 35 -5.01 -21.90 11.87
CA ASN A 35 -3.80 -21.17 11.55
C ASN A 35 -3.98 -20.36 10.26
N ILE A 36 -3.56 -19.10 10.29
CA ILE A 36 -3.57 -18.14 9.19
C ILE A 36 -2.14 -18.00 8.71
N GLN A 37 -1.92 -18.10 7.40
CA GLN A 37 -0.65 -17.80 6.76
C GLN A 37 -0.83 -16.71 5.72
N VAL A 38 -0.03 -15.66 5.81
CA VAL A 38 0.08 -14.63 4.79
C VAL A 38 1.37 -14.86 4.02
N ILE A 39 1.23 -15.09 2.71
CA ILE A 39 2.29 -15.53 1.81
C ILE A 39 2.46 -14.46 0.75
N ASN A 40 3.69 -14.07 0.43
CA ASN A 40 3.96 -13.13 -0.65
C ASN A 40 4.08 -13.84 -2.01
N LYS A 41 4.18 -13.08 -3.11
CA LYS A 41 4.32 -13.62 -4.46
C LYS A 41 5.53 -14.53 -4.68
N TYR A 42 6.54 -14.46 -3.82
CA TYR A 42 7.73 -15.31 -3.86
C TYR A 42 7.55 -16.62 -3.09
N GLY A 43 6.34 -16.91 -2.59
CA GLY A 43 6.04 -18.10 -1.80
C GLY A 43 6.53 -18.05 -0.35
N LYS A 44 7.04 -16.91 0.12
CA LYS A 44 7.53 -16.75 1.50
C LYS A 44 6.36 -16.39 2.42
N VAL A 45 6.22 -17.15 3.51
CA VAL A 45 5.35 -16.78 4.63
C VAL A 45 5.93 -15.53 5.31
N ILE A 46 5.22 -14.41 5.21
CA ILE A 46 5.64 -13.13 5.80
C ILE A 46 5.00 -12.89 7.17
N LYS A 47 3.88 -13.56 7.45
CA LYS A 47 3.19 -13.51 8.74
C LYS A 47 2.34 -14.75 8.92
N GLU A 48 2.24 -15.21 10.17
CA GLU A 48 1.34 -16.28 10.57
C GLU A 48 0.75 -16.02 11.97
N GLY A 49 -0.36 -16.68 12.29
CA GLY A 49 -1.03 -16.57 13.58
C GLY A 49 -2.37 -17.31 13.60
N LYS A 50 -3.09 -17.27 14.73
CA LYS A 50 -4.38 -17.96 14.91
C LYS A 50 -5.39 -17.02 15.58
N GLY A 51 -6.68 -17.18 15.30
CA GLY A 51 -7.73 -16.32 15.84
C GLY A 51 -7.83 -15.03 15.05
N GLU A 52 -7.32 -13.93 15.61
CA GLU A 52 -7.28 -12.62 14.95
C GLU A 52 -5.82 -12.22 14.65
N LEU A 53 -5.51 -12.02 13.37
CA LEU A 53 -4.21 -11.57 12.90
C LEU A 53 -4.34 -10.17 12.28
N LYS A 54 -3.68 -9.19 12.89
CA LYS A 54 -3.49 -7.85 12.32
C LYS A 54 -2.15 -7.80 11.61
N VAL A 55 -2.16 -7.39 10.34
CA VAL A 55 -0.94 -7.33 9.52
C VAL A 55 -0.91 -6.06 8.68
N TYR A 56 0.25 -5.44 8.59
CA TYR A 56 0.51 -4.35 7.65
C TYR A 56 1.14 -4.94 6.39
N LEU A 57 0.53 -4.71 5.24
CA LEU A 57 1.00 -5.19 3.94
C LEU A 57 1.44 -4.00 3.09
N GLU A 58 2.65 -4.07 2.56
CA GLU A 58 3.14 -3.07 1.61
C GLU A 58 2.37 -3.18 0.30
N LYS A 59 2.08 -2.03 -0.33
CA LYS A 59 1.33 -1.96 -1.60
C LYS A 59 2.23 -2.20 -2.81
N GLY A 60 3.54 -1.96 -2.66
CA GLY A 60 4.56 -2.14 -3.69
C GLY A 60 5.52 -3.27 -3.36
N ASP A 61 6.11 -3.85 -4.40
CA ASP A 61 7.14 -4.90 -4.32
C ASP A 61 8.20 -4.66 -5.40
N GLY A 62 8.60 -3.38 -5.53
CA GLY A 62 9.56 -2.89 -6.52
C GLY A 62 9.08 -1.63 -7.24
N PHE A 63 9.93 -1.11 -8.13
CA PHE A 63 9.66 0.08 -8.93
C PHE A 63 8.54 -0.21 -9.94
N PHE A 64 7.42 0.50 -9.80
CA PHE A 64 6.20 0.27 -10.60
C PHE A 64 5.69 -1.17 -10.56
N THR A 65 5.91 -1.86 -9.44
CA THR A 65 5.48 -3.24 -9.24
C THR A 65 4.60 -3.31 -8.00
N GLY A 66 3.35 -3.67 -8.18
CA GLY A 66 2.43 -3.88 -7.06
C GLY A 66 2.73 -5.17 -6.31
N ALA A 67 2.44 -5.19 -5.00
CA ALA A 67 2.60 -6.37 -4.17
C ALA A 67 1.40 -7.33 -4.33
N HIS A 68 1.69 -8.63 -4.39
CA HIS A 68 0.66 -9.68 -4.38
C HIS A 68 0.83 -10.57 -3.16
N TYR A 69 -0.29 -10.96 -2.55
CA TYR A 69 -0.31 -11.86 -1.41
C TYR A 69 -1.38 -12.93 -1.54
N THR A 70 -1.15 -14.05 -0.87
CA THR A 70 -2.13 -15.12 -0.66
C THR A 70 -2.30 -15.32 0.83
N VAL A 71 -3.54 -15.28 1.30
CA VAL A 71 -3.88 -15.59 2.70
C VAL A 71 -4.53 -16.96 2.73
N LYS A 72 -3.95 -17.90 3.48
CA LYS A 72 -4.45 -19.27 3.59
C LYS A 72 -4.87 -19.57 5.02
N SER A 73 -6.03 -20.21 5.19
CA SER A 73 -6.48 -20.76 6.47
C SER A 73 -7.62 -21.74 6.25
N ALA A 74 -7.72 -22.79 7.07
CA ALA A 74 -8.82 -23.77 7.03
C ALA A 74 -9.08 -24.37 5.63
N GLY A 75 -8.02 -24.60 4.85
CA GLY A 75 -8.12 -25.13 3.48
C GLY A 75 -8.71 -24.17 2.44
N LYS A 76 -9.01 -22.92 2.82
CA LYS A 76 -9.44 -21.85 1.91
C LYS A 76 -8.29 -20.88 1.66
N GLU A 77 -8.39 -20.15 0.55
CA GLU A 77 -7.42 -19.15 0.15
C GLU A 77 -8.13 -17.88 -0.31
N TYR A 78 -7.58 -16.73 0.08
CA TYR A 78 -7.93 -15.42 -0.45
C TYR A 78 -6.71 -14.84 -1.15
N THR A 79 -6.93 -14.19 -2.30
CA THR A 79 -5.90 -13.48 -3.04
C THR A 79 -5.98 -11.99 -2.77
N ILE A 80 -4.83 -11.36 -2.57
CA ILE A 80 -4.71 -9.91 -2.42
C ILE A 80 -3.90 -9.38 -3.60
N GLU A 81 -4.53 -8.53 -4.40
CA GLU A 81 -3.97 -8.02 -5.66
C GLU A 81 -3.90 -6.49 -5.67
N PRO A 82 -2.84 -5.92 -6.23
CA PRO A 82 -2.67 -4.48 -6.36
C PRO A 82 -3.51 -3.96 -7.55
N LYS A 83 -4.19 -2.83 -7.36
CA LYS A 83 -4.83 -2.06 -8.42
C LYS A 83 -4.40 -0.61 -8.34
N VAL A 84 -4.15 0.01 -9.49
CA VAL A 84 -3.76 1.42 -9.54
C VAL A 84 -4.90 2.30 -9.04
N ASN A 85 -4.63 3.11 -8.01
CA ASN A 85 -5.54 4.13 -7.51
C ASN A 85 -5.29 5.47 -8.23
N ILE A 86 -6.00 5.64 -9.34
CA ILE A 86 -5.93 6.85 -10.18
C ILE A 86 -6.40 8.08 -9.39
N GLY A 87 -7.41 7.94 -8.52
CA GLY A 87 -7.95 9.06 -7.74
C GLY A 87 -6.93 9.64 -6.76
N SER A 88 -6.27 8.78 -6.00
CA SER A 88 -5.23 9.17 -5.05
C SER A 88 -3.99 9.72 -5.74
N PHE A 89 -3.67 9.22 -6.95
CA PHE A 89 -2.62 9.78 -7.77
C PHE A 89 -2.92 11.23 -8.21
N ILE A 90 -4.13 11.51 -8.70
CA ILE A 90 -4.55 12.84 -9.15
C ILE A 90 -4.61 13.82 -7.97
N VAL A 91 -5.26 13.43 -6.87
CA VAL A 91 -5.39 14.27 -5.67
C VAL A 91 -4.03 14.49 -5.02
N GLY A 92 -3.21 13.45 -4.96
CA GLY A 92 -1.86 13.50 -4.42
C GLY A 92 -0.99 14.48 -5.20
N ASN A 93 -0.99 14.43 -6.54
CA ASN A 93 -0.02 15.17 -7.36
C ASN A 93 -0.56 16.48 -7.95
N ILE A 94 -1.52 17.13 -7.32
CA ILE A 94 -2.10 18.39 -7.82
C ILE A 94 -1.12 19.58 -7.78
N PHE A 95 -0.15 19.59 -6.86
CA PHE A 95 0.87 20.65 -6.74
C PHE A 95 2.29 20.21 -7.11
N VAL A 96 2.52 18.91 -7.34
CA VAL A 96 3.79 18.36 -7.84
C VAL A 96 3.67 18.18 -9.35
N PRO A 97 4.70 18.47 -10.16
CA PRO A 97 4.66 18.16 -11.59
C PRO A 97 4.32 16.68 -11.77
N GLY A 98 3.19 16.37 -12.40
CA GLY A 98 2.60 15.03 -12.39
C GLY A 98 3.56 13.90 -12.80
N PHE A 99 4.56 14.21 -13.62
CA PHE A 99 5.63 13.27 -13.98
C PHE A 99 6.51 12.85 -12.78
N TRP A 100 6.95 13.79 -11.94
CA TRP A 100 7.78 13.47 -10.76
C TRP A 100 6.97 12.74 -9.69
N GLY A 101 5.71 13.13 -9.50
CA GLY A 101 4.78 12.44 -8.60
C GLY A 101 4.58 10.97 -9.01
N PHE A 102 4.41 10.71 -10.31
CA PHE A 102 4.24 9.36 -10.84
C PHE A 102 5.44 8.46 -10.58
N ILE A 103 6.65 8.97 -10.79
CA ILE A 103 7.88 8.22 -10.52
C ILE A 103 8.01 7.89 -9.03
N VAL A 104 7.77 8.88 -8.15
CA VAL A 104 7.87 8.67 -6.70
C VAL A 104 6.81 7.67 -6.23
N ASP A 105 5.55 7.82 -6.64
CA ASP A 105 4.46 6.95 -6.22
C ASP A 105 4.59 5.52 -6.78
N GLY A 106 5.22 5.37 -7.96
CA GLY A 106 5.58 4.06 -8.52
C GLY A 106 6.74 3.41 -7.80
N ALA A 107 7.74 4.19 -7.38
CA ALA A 107 8.86 3.69 -6.59
C ALA A 107 8.44 3.25 -5.18
N THR A 108 7.47 3.94 -4.58
CA THR A 108 7.03 3.67 -3.20
C THR A 108 5.87 2.68 -3.11
N GLY A 109 5.23 2.35 -4.24
CA GLY A 109 4.01 1.55 -4.28
C GLY A 109 2.75 2.29 -3.85
N ALA A 110 2.85 3.58 -3.53
CA ALA A 110 1.71 4.39 -3.06
C ALA A 110 0.62 4.56 -4.13
N MET A 111 0.95 4.34 -5.41
CA MET A 111 -0.03 4.34 -6.49
C MET A 111 -1.01 3.16 -6.44
N TYR A 112 -0.75 2.12 -5.65
CA TYR A 112 -1.60 0.94 -5.60
C TYR A 112 -2.53 0.96 -4.40
N ASP A 113 -3.66 0.29 -4.54
CA ASP A 113 -4.46 -0.24 -3.44
C ASP A 113 -4.55 -1.75 -3.56
N LEU A 114 -4.59 -2.42 -2.42
CA LEU A 114 -4.69 -3.86 -2.33
C LEU A 114 -6.16 -4.27 -2.19
N TYR A 115 -6.58 -5.21 -3.05
CA TYR A 115 -7.94 -5.72 -3.16
C TYR A 115 -7.95 -7.20 -2.82
N VAL A 116 -8.91 -7.62 -1.99
CA VAL A 116 -9.12 -9.04 -1.63
C VAL A 116 -10.13 -9.63 -2.61
N ASP A 117 -9.73 -10.62 -3.41
CA ASP A 117 -10.55 -11.26 -4.45
C ASP A 117 -11.35 -10.23 -5.27
N GLY A 118 -10.65 -9.16 -5.69
CA GLY A 118 -11.22 -8.08 -6.48
C GLY A 118 -12.04 -7.03 -5.70
N LYS A 119 -12.26 -7.17 -4.39
CA LYS A 119 -13.00 -6.23 -3.54
C LYS A 119 -12.07 -5.35 -2.68
N TYR A 120 -12.37 -4.06 -2.59
CA TYR A 120 -11.63 -3.15 -1.71
C TYR A 120 -12.10 -3.34 -0.27
N THR A 121 -11.37 -4.14 0.50
CA THR A 121 -11.65 -4.43 1.91
C THR A 121 -10.34 -4.64 2.66
N ASN A 122 -10.34 -4.30 3.95
CA ASN A 122 -9.24 -4.52 4.87
C ASN A 122 -9.57 -5.65 5.87
N GLU A 123 -10.69 -6.34 5.69
CA GLU A 123 -11.11 -7.47 6.52
C GLU A 123 -11.20 -8.76 5.70
N ILE A 124 -10.62 -9.84 6.24
CA ILE A 124 -10.70 -11.19 5.70
C ILE A 124 -11.22 -12.11 6.81
N LYS A 125 -12.29 -12.86 6.54
CA LYS A 125 -12.91 -13.79 7.49
C LYS A 125 -13.04 -15.15 6.82
N PHE A 126 -12.48 -16.18 7.44
CA PHE A 126 -12.48 -17.56 6.96
C PHE A 126 -13.69 -18.37 7.41
#